data_AF-A0A060Y5N9-F1
#
_entry.id   AF-A0A060Y5N9-F1
#
_cell.length_a   1.000
_cell.length_b   1.000
_cell.length_c   1.000
_cell.angle_alpha   90.00
_cell.angle_beta   90.00
_cell.angle_gamma   90.00
#
_symmetry.space_group_name_H-M   'P 1'
#
loop_
_entity.id
_entity.type
_entity.pdbx_description
1 polymer ?
#
loop_
_entity_poly.entity_id
_entity_poly.type
_entity_poly.pdbx_seq_one_letter_code
_entity_poly.pdbx_strand_id
1 'polypeptide(L)'
;MQSHPLSVACTVGFNRAVSTDRACSKCPPHSHSEKEGAAVCDCNPGYYRSESDPASVPCTQPPSAPQQLISEVNETSVVLEWSAPLRLGGRSDISYSVDCLLCHGPESQTGNRTQIGSQLGEAGSIAALKGPLGAQLCLPCSQDVLFSPQQSGLRATRVCVSELQAHTRYTFTILARNGVSQGHSAGAGQSVSVTLTTNQAGEFV
;
A
#
# COMPACT_ATOMS: atom_id res chain seq x y z
N MET A 1 47.85 1.45 -32.26
CA MET A 1 47.46 1.23 -30.85
C MET A 1 46.94 2.54 -30.29
N GLN A 2 45.64 2.80 -30.33
CA GLN A 2 45.05 4.01 -29.72
C GLN A 2 44.91 3.76 -28.22
N SER A 3 45.78 4.42 -27.46
CA SER A 3 45.72 4.51 -26.01
C SER A 3 44.39 5.17 -25.62
N HIS A 4 43.42 4.37 -25.21
CA HIS A 4 42.26 4.89 -24.49
C HIS A 4 42.79 5.60 -23.24
N PRO A 5 42.39 6.86 -22.98
CA PRO A 5 42.79 7.52 -21.75
C PRO A 5 42.27 6.67 -20.59
N LEU A 6 43.16 6.35 -19.64
CA LEU A 6 42.82 5.67 -18.39
C LEU A 6 41.61 6.41 -17.80
N SER A 7 40.44 5.77 -17.79
CA SER A 7 39.24 6.37 -17.21
C SER A 7 39.52 6.65 -15.74
N VAL A 8 39.73 7.92 -15.38
CA VAL A 8 39.99 8.32 -14.00
C VAL A 8 38.80 7.86 -13.16
N ALA A 9 39.02 6.94 -12.22
CA ALA A 9 37.98 6.47 -11.32
C ALA A 9 37.42 7.63 -10.49
N CYS A 10 36.11 7.62 -10.21
CA CYS A 10 35.51 8.65 -9.37
C CYS A 10 36.01 8.53 -7.94
N THR A 11 36.29 9.66 -7.28
CA THR A 11 36.61 9.66 -5.86
C THR A 11 35.37 9.34 -5.02
N VAL A 12 35.59 8.98 -3.76
CA VAL A 12 34.53 8.78 -2.74
C VAL A 12 33.59 9.99 -2.70
N GLY A 13 32.27 9.73 -2.60
CA GLY A 13 31.22 10.75 -2.66
C GLY A 13 30.80 11.19 -4.06
N PHE A 14 31.40 10.61 -5.11
CA PHE A 14 31.05 10.85 -6.51
C PHE A 14 30.66 9.54 -7.21
N ASN A 15 29.91 9.66 -8.29
CA ASN A 15 29.58 8.56 -9.19
C ASN A 15 29.75 8.94 -10.66
N ARG A 16 29.67 7.92 -11.52
CA ARG A 16 29.53 8.06 -12.96
C ARG A 16 28.43 7.14 -13.46
N ALA A 17 27.22 7.68 -13.56
CA ALA A 17 26.03 6.94 -13.98
C ALA A 17 26.15 6.41 -15.42
N VAL A 18 26.69 7.22 -16.34
CA VAL A 18 26.89 6.83 -17.74
C VAL A 18 28.39 6.68 -18.01
N SER A 19 28.82 5.51 -18.48
CA SER A 19 30.24 5.22 -18.73
C SER A 19 30.90 6.16 -19.74
N THR A 20 30.12 6.78 -20.62
CA THR A 20 30.57 7.78 -21.59
C THR A 20 30.79 9.17 -20.99
N ASP A 21 30.35 9.41 -19.75
CA ASP A 21 30.55 10.69 -19.09
C ASP A 21 32.03 10.89 -18.76
N ARG A 22 32.53 12.04 -19.22
CA ARG A 22 33.94 12.42 -19.04
C ARG A 22 34.28 12.82 -17.60
N ALA A 23 33.27 13.22 -16.83
CA ALA A 23 33.44 13.73 -15.47
C ALA A 23 32.54 12.99 -14.47
N CYS A 24 33.01 12.90 -13.23
CA CYS A 24 32.25 12.34 -12.13
C CYS A 24 31.28 13.38 -11.55
N SER A 25 30.09 12.94 -11.19
CA SER A 25 29.06 13.76 -10.55
C SER A 25 29.03 13.49 -9.05
N LYS A 26 28.75 14.52 -8.25
CA LYS A 26 28.57 14.33 -6.80
C LYS A 26 27.35 13.44 -6.55
N CYS A 27 27.39 12.59 -5.54
CA CYS A 27 26.22 11.82 -5.14
C CYS A 27 25.03 12.75 -4.87
N PRO A 28 23.85 12.45 -5.43
CA PRO A 28 22.67 13.26 -5.22
C PRO A 28 22.16 13.11 -3.77
N PRO A 29 21.23 13.97 -3.31
CA PRO A 29 20.69 13.93 -1.96
C PRO A 29 20.20 12.54 -1.55
N HIS A 30 20.37 12.24 -0.26
CA HIS A 30 20.03 10.95 0.36
C HIS A 30 20.74 9.73 -0.24
N SER A 31 21.90 9.94 -0.85
CA SER A 31 22.77 8.88 -1.32
C SER A 31 24.24 9.19 -1.03
N HIS A 32 25.07 8.15 -1.00
CA HIS A 32 26.50 8.23 -0.75
C HIS A 32 27.25 7.17 -1.55
N SER A 33 28.56 7.35 -1.73
CA SER A 33 29.44 6.32 -2.30
C SER A 33 30.70 6.24 -1.45
N GLU A 34 30.98 5.07 -0.88
CA GLU A 34 32.19 4.82 -0.09
C GLU A 34 33.34 4.27 -0.95
N LYS A 35 33.04 3.87 -2.19
CA LYS A 35 33.97 3.22 -3.12
C LYS A 35 34.41 4.20 -4.20
N GLU A 36 35.69 4.12 -4.56
CA GLU A 36 36.18 4.76 -5.77
C GLU A 36 35.61 4.06 -7.03
N GLY A 37 35.40 4.83 -8.09
CA GLY A 37 34.87 4.30 -9.35
C GLY A 37 33.38 3.92 -9.31
N ALA A 38 32.62 4.38 -8.32
CA ALA A 38 31.20 4.06 -8.19
C ALA A 38 30.40 4.48 -9.45
N ALA A 39 29.67 3.53 -10.05
CA ALA A 39 28.74 3.84 -11.13
C ALA A 39 27.41 4.40 -10.61
N VAL A 40 27.03 4.02 -9.40
CA VAL A 40 25.80 4.43 -8.71
C VAL A 40 26.12 4.74 -7.25
N CYS A 41 25.40 5.69 -6.64
CA CYS A 41 25.51 5.97 -5.21
C CYS A 41 24.48 5.13 -4.45
N ASP A 42 24.89 4.52 -3.35
CA ASP A 42 24.03 3.77 -2.45
C ASP A 42 23.07 4.71 -1.70
N CYS A 43 21.82 4.29 -1.49
CA CYS A 43 20.85 5.11 -0.77
C CYS A 43 21.10 5.09 0.74
N ASN A 44 20.83 6.22 1.40
CA ASN A 44 20.84 6.29 2.85
C ASN A 44 19.70 5.43 3.45
N PRO A 45 19.83 4.92 4.68
CA PRO A 45 18.77 4.15 5.33
C PRO A 45 17.41 4.86 5.31
N GLY A 46 16.37 4.15 4.90
CA GLY A 46 15.00 4.69 4.77
C GLY A 46 14.74 5.49 3.49
N TYR A 47 15.72 5.59 2.59
CA TYR A 47 15.58 6.16 1.25
C TYR A 47 15.87 5.10 0.19
N TYR A 48 15.23 5.25 -0.95
CA TYR A 48 15.19 4.24 -1.99
C TYR A 48 15.15 4.89 -3.38
N ARG A 49 15.48 4.09 -4.40
CA ARG A 49 15.24 4.41 -5.80
C ARG A 49 14.30 3.36 -6.41
N SER A 50 13.44 3.83 -7.31
CA SER A 50 12.65 2.97 -8.19
C SER A 50 13.58 2.35 -9.24
N GLU A 51 13.22 1.20 -9.78
CA GLU A 51 13.95 0.58 -10.90
C GLU A 51 13.94 1.47 -12.16
N SER A 52 12.90 2.30 -12.30
CA SER A 52 12.78 3.27 -13.38
C SER A 52 13.58 4.57 -13.17
N ASP A 53 14.12 4.79 -11.96
CA ASP A 53 14.85 6.02 -11.64
C ASP A 53 16.31 5.94 -12.14
N PRO A 54 16.83 6.97 -12.83
CA PRO A 54 18.24 7.01 -13.19
C PRO A 54 19.14 7.23 -11.96
N ALA A 55 20.38 6.73 -12.00
CA ALA A 55 21.33 6.85 -10.88
C ALA A 55 21.70 8.31 -10.51
N SER A 56 21.41 9.27 -11.39
CA SER A 56 21.64 10.70 -11.17
C SER A 56 20.58 11.38 -10.29
N VAL A 57 19.38 10.79 -10.15
CA VAL A 57 18.33 11.40 -9.31
C VAL A 57 18.50 11.04 -7.82
N PRO A 58 17.98 11.86 -6.90
CA PRO A 58 18.06 11.61 -5.46
C PRO A 58 17.37 10.31 -5.06
N CYS A 59 17.83 9.71 -3.95
CA CYS A 59 16.99 8.71 -3.29
C CYS A 59 15.83 9.42 -2.59
N THR A 60 14.68 8.78 -2.54
CA THR A 60 13.41 9.34 -2.04
C THR A 60 12.79 8.37 -1.04
N GLN A 61 11.68 8.74 -0.42
CA GLN A 61 10.99 7.91 0.56
C GLN A 61 9.57 7.58 0.12
N PRO A 62 8.97 6.52 0.64
CA PRO A 62 7.53 6.32 0.53
C PRO A 62 6.75 7.49 1.18
N PRO A 63 5.50 7.78 0.75
CA PRO A 63 4.69 8.82 1.35
C PRO A 63 4.29 8.46 2.79
N SER A 64 3.82 9.44 3.57
CA SER A 64 3.11 9.17 4.82
C SER A 64 1.70 8.65 4.57
N ALA A 65 0.96 8.29 5.63
CA ALA A 65 -0.46 7.98 5.51
C ALA A 65 -1.27 9.16 4.93
N PRO A 66 -2.35 8.88 4.17
CA PRO A 66 -3.38 9.87 3.84
C PRO A 66 -3.96 10.51 5.10
N GLN A 67 -4.53 11.69 4.94
CA GLN A 67 -5.11 12.45 6.06
C GLN A 67 -6.64 12.54 5.94
N GLN A 68 -7.30 12.88 7.05
CA GLN A 68 -8.72 13.26 7.08
C GLN A 68 -9.64 12.29 6.33
N LEU A 69 -9.51 10.99 6.59
CA LEU A 69 -10.42 10.00 6.01
C LEU A 69 -11.84 10.21 6.55
N ILE A 70 -12.78 10.40 5.62
CA ILE A 70 -14.21 10.55 5.86
C ILE A 70 -14.92 9.41 5.13
N SER A 71 -15.93 8.84 5.77
CA SER A 71 -16.78 7.79 5.21
C SER A 71 -18.25 8.19 5.29
N GLU A 72 -18.96 8.05 4.18
CA GLU A 72 -20.41 8.26 4.09
C GLU A 72 -21.07 6.95 3.63
N VAL A 73 -21.97 6.42 4.45
CA VAL A 73 -22.69 5.17 4.16
C VAL A 73 -24.04 5.52 3.54
N ASN A 74 -24.32 4.93 2.37
CA ASN A 74 -25.61 4.99 1.71
C ASN A 74 -26.09 3.57 1.42
N GLU A 75 -26.96 3.04 2.28
CA GLU A 75 -27.47 1.66 2.20
C GLU A 75 -26.34 0.60 2.19
N THR A 76 -26.15 -0.07 1.05
CA THR A 76 -25.11 -1.08 0.77
C THR A 76 -23.90 -0.49 0.03
N SER A 77 -23.79 0.84 -0.02
CA SER A 77 -22.68 1.56 -0.63
C SER A 77 -21.99 2.48 0.37
N VAL A 78 -20.71 2.75 0.14
CA VAL A 78 -19.88 3.62 0.96
C VAL A 78 -19.08 4.54 0.07
N VAL A 79 -19.17 5.85 0.31
CA VAL A 79 -18.26 6.83 -0.27
C VAL A 79 -17.13 7.08 0.73
N LEU A 80 -15.90 6.90 0.27
CA LEU A 80 -14.68 7.21 1.02
C LEU A 80 -14.01 8.42 0.38
N GLU A 81 -13.68 9.41 1.20
CA GLU A 81 -12.96 10.60 0.79
C GLU A 81 -11.82 10.89 1.78
N TRP A 82 -10.65 11.27 1.27
CA TRP A 82 -9.47 11.57 2.10
C TRP A 82 -8.73 12.77 1.54
N SER A 83 -7.73 13.24 2.28
CA SER A 83 -6.76 14.23 1.83
C SER A 83 -5.37 13.63 1.66
N ALA A 84 -4.54 14.31 0.87
CA ALA A 84 -3.21 13.84 0.52
C ALA A 84 -2.31 13.69 1.76
N PRO A 85 -1.30 12.81 1.72
CA PRO A 85 -0.33 12.68 2.79
C PRO A 85 0.44 13.98 3.07
N LEU A 86 0.77 14.21 4.35
CA LEU A 86 1.59 15.35 4.76
C LEU A 86 2.99 15.34 4.13
N ARG A 87 3.57 14.14 3.96
CA ARG A 87 4.89 13.96 3.35
C ARG A 87 4.77 13.04 2.14
N LEU A 88 5.17 13.54 0.98
CA LEU A 88 5.19 12.77 -0.26
C LEU A 88 6.50 12.01 -0.48
N GLY A 89 7.50 12.25 0.37
CA GLY A 89 8.81 11.59 0.27
C GLY A 89 9.69 12.07 -0.89
N GLY A 90 9.45 13.28 -1.42
CA GLY A 90 10.22 13.86 -2.53
C GLY A 90 9.76 13.40 -3.92
N ARG A 91 8.54 12.86 -4.00
CA ARG A 91 7.94 12.26 -5.19
C ARG A 91 6.60 12.93 -5.53
N SER A 92 6.25 12.94 -6.81
CA SER A 92 4.97 13.46 -7.32
C SER A 92 4.10 12.37 -7.96
N ASP A 93 4.63 11.15 -8.12
CA ASP A 93 3.95 9.98 -8.69
C ASP A 93 3.07 9.26 -7.65
N ILE A 94 2.48 9.99 -6.70
CA ILE A 94 1.64 9.44 -5.65
C ILE A 94 0.33 8.83 -6.20
N SER A 95 0.02 7.62 -5.76
CA SER A 95 -1.24 6.93 -6.04
C SER A 95 -1.80 6.27 -4.79
N TYR A 96 -3.09 5.93 -4.82
CA TYR A 96 -3.77 5.28 -3.70
C TYR A 96 -4.31 3.90 -4.08
N SER A 97 -4.44 3.04 -3.09
CA SER A 97 -5.17 1.78 -3.18
C SER A 97 -6.07 1.59 -1.96
N VAL A 98 -7.19 0.90 -2.12
CA VAL A 98 -8.14 0.64 -1.05
C VAL A 98 -8.26 -0.86 -0.80
N ASP A 99 -7.88 -1.29 0.40
CA ASP A 99 -8.10 -2.65 0.88
C ASP A 99 -9.43 -2.72 1.61
N CYS A 100 -10.18 -3.79 1.39
CA CYS A 100 -11.48 -4.02 1.98
C CYS A 100 -11.48 -5.35 2.73
N LEU A 101 -11.86 -5.28 4.01
CA LEU A 101 -12.03 -6.44 4.88
C LEU A 101 -13.45 -6.49 5.43
N LEU A 102 -14.06 -7.66 5.35
CA LEU A 102 -15.32 -8.03 5.99
C LEU A 102 -15.01 -8.67 7.34
N CYS A 103 -15.48 -8.09 8.43
CA CYS A 103 -15.17 -8.57 9.77
C CYS A 103 -16.42 -9.12 10.47
N HIS A 104 -16.44 -10.42 10.77
CA HIS A 104 -17.50 -11.03 11.58
C HIS A 104 -17.20 -10.86 13.07
N GLY A 105 -18.13 -10.24 13.80
CA GLY A 105 -18.08 -10.23 15.27
C GLY A 105 -18.57 -11.56 15.84
N PRO A 106 -18.27 -11.87 17.11
CA PRO A 106 -19.02 -12.90 17.81
C PRO A 106 -20.46 -12.41 17.91
N GLU A 107 -21.27 -12.80 16.92
CA GLU A 107 -22.72 -12.70 17.02
C GLU A 107 -23.12 -13.51 18.25
N SER A 108 -23.78 -12.87 19.21
CA SER A 108 -24.29 -13.55 20.39
C SER A 108 -25.35 -14.55 19.92
N GLN A 109 -24.94 -15.78 19.64
CA GLN A 109 -25.83 -16.92 19.45
C GLN A 109 -26.45 -17.30 20.81
N THR A 110 -27.26 -16.42 21.40
CA THR A 110 -28.40 -16.83 22.22
C THR A 110 -29.47 -17.34 21.25
N GLY A 111 -29.24 -18.52 20.71
CA GLY A 111 -30.09 -19.17 19.72
C GLY A 111 -29.88 -20.68 19.79
N ASN A 112 -30.54 -21.28 20.77
CA ASN A 112 -30.66 -22.72 21.03
C ASN A 112 -30.49 -23.61 19.79
N ARG A 113 -29.41 -24.41 19.72
CA ARG A 113 -29.39 -25.58 18.84
C ARG A 113 -28.79 -26.79 19.54
N THR A 114 -29.71 -27.68 19.89
CA THR A 114 -29.52 -29.06 20.27
C THR A 114 -28.53 -29.76 19.33
N GLN A 115 -27.56 -30.42 19.95
CA GLN A 115 -26.75 -31.52 19.46
C GLN A 115 -27.48 -32.41 18.44
N ILE A 116 -26.88 -32.68 17.27
CA ILE A 116 -26.88 -33.95 16.50
C ILE A 116 -25.92 -33.83 15.28
N GLY A 117 -24.99 -34.78 15.13
CA GLY A 117 -24.71 -35.44 13.84
C GLY A 117 -23.60 -34.93 12.89
N SER A 118 -22.42 -35.54 13.00
CA SER A 118 -21.62 -36.23 11.94
C SER A 118 -21.31 -35.61 10.55
N GLN A 119 -19.99 -35.57 10.28
CA GLN A 119 -19.23 -36.01 9.08
C GLN A 119 -19.11 -35.15 7.79
N LEU A 120 -17.82 -34.78 7.57
CA LEU A 120 -17.00 -34.76 6.35
C LEU A 120 -17.18 -33.66 5.29
N GLY A 121 -16.07 -32.95 5.04
CA GLY A 121 -15.83 -32.12 3.85
C GLY A 121 -14.53 -31.32 3.99
N GLU A 122 -13.47 -31.76 3.32
CA GLU A 122 -12.18 -31.07 3.19
C GLU A 122 -12.33 -29.64 2.65
N ALA A 123 -11.65 -28.68 3.28
CA ALA A 123 -11.40 -27.36 2.70
C ALA A 123 -10.00 -26.88 3.12
N GLY A 124 -9.26 -26.44 2.12
CA GLY A 124 -7.82 -26.18 2.16
C GLY A 124 -7.37 -25.03 3.07
N SER A 125 -6.05 -25.00 3.22
CA SER A 125 -5.24 -24.06 4.00
C SER A 125 -5.77 -22.62 4.04
N ILE A 126 -6.42 -22.27 5.15
CA ILE A 126 -6.46 -20.89 5.63
C ILE A 126 -5.40 -20.74 6.72
N ALA A 127 -4.43 -19.86 6.49
CA ALA A 127 -3.48 -19.45 7.51
C ALA A 127 -4.25 -18.67 8.59
N ALA A 128 -4.69 -19.39 9.63
CA ALA A 128 -5.26 -18.78 10.82
C ALA A 128 -4.17 -17.96 11.52
N LEU A 129 -4.30 -16.63 11.50
CA LEU A 129 -3.57 -15.78 12.45
C LEU A 129 -4.06 -16.18 13.85
N LYS A 130 -3.17 -16.84 14.58
CA LYS A 130 -3.37 -17.38 15.93
C LYS A 130 -3.57 -16.23 16.93
N GLY A 131 -4.80 -15.72 17.03
CA GLY A 131 -5.25 -14.83 18.10
C GLY A 131 -5.98 -15.62 19.22
N PRO A 132 -6.01 -15.14 20.47
CA PRO A 132 -6.72 -15.81 21.56
C PRO A 132 -8.24 -15.80 21.32
N LEU A 133 -8.93 -16.77 21.93
CA LEU A 133 -10.39 -16.94 21.95
C LEU A 133 -11.11 -15.58 22.17
N GLY A 134 -11.76 -15.08 21.11
CA GLY A 134 -12.36 -13.75 21.03
C GLY A 134 -11.93 -12.91 19.81
N ALA A 135 -11.07 -13.43 18.93
CA ALA A 135 -10.61 -12.72 17.75
C ALA A 135 -11.72 -12.52 16.70
N GLN A 136 -12.02 -11.26 16.37
CA GLN A 136 -12.78 -10.87 15.18
C GLN A 136 -12.15 -11.51 13.94
N LEU A 137 -12.92 -12.33 13.21
CA LEU A 137 -12.44 -12.91 11.96
C LEU A 137 -12.70 -11.93 10.82
N CYS A 138 -11.65 -11.31 10.31
CA CYS A 138 -11.70 -10.45 9.13
C CYS A 138 -11.19 -11.20 7.89
N LEU A 139 -11.98 -11.19 6.82
CA LEU A 139 -11.66 -11.79 5.53
C LEU A 139 -11.62 -10.70 4.45
N PRO A 140 -10.85 -10.86 3.37
CA PRO A 140 -10.96 -10.01 2.19
C PRO A 140 -12.41 -9.95 1.69
N CYS A 141 -12.83 -8.78 1.22
CA CYS A 141 -14.15 -8.62 0.63
C CYS A 141 -14.35 -9.52 -0.61
N SER A 142 -15.62 -9.87 -0.89
CA SER A 142 -15.97 -10.66 -2.08
C SER A 142 -15.54 -9.95 -3.37
N GLN A 143 -15.37 -10.72 -4.44
CA GLN A 143 -15.11 -10.19 -5.78
C GLN A 143 -16.31 -9.39 -6.33
N ASP A 144 -17.50 -9.57 -5.76
CA ASP A 144 -18.71 -8.84 -6.15
C ASP A 144 -18.69 -7.38 -5.70
N VAL A 145 -17.86 -7.02 -4.72
CA VAL A 145 -17.72 -5.64 -4.25
C VAL A 145 -17.08 -4.79 -5.33
N LEU A 146 -17.78 -3.73 -5.74
CA LEU A 146 -17.34 -2.86 -6.83
C LEU A 146 -16.69 -1.58 -6.31
N PHE A 147 -15.59 -1.16 -6.95
CA PHE A 147 -14.88 0.07 -6.64
C PHE A 147 -14.93 1.00 -7.85
N SER A 148 -15.56 2.17 -7.69
CA SER A 148 -15.63 3.20 -8.72
C SER A 148 -14.86 4.46 -8.29
N PRO A 149 -13.92 4.97 -9.09
CA PRO A 149 -13.60 4.55 -10.47
C PRO A 149 -12.74 3.28 -10.57
N GLN A 150 -11.97 2.93 -9.54
CA GLN A 150 -11.12 1.73 -9.48
C GLN A 150 -10.62 1.51 -8.05
N GLN A 151 -10.13 0.31 -7.73
CA GLN A 151 -9.63 -0.03 -6.39
C GLN A 151 -8.17 0.40 -6.14
N SER A 152 -7.34 0.42 -7.17
CA SER A 152 -5.91 0.69 -7.07
C SER A 152 -5.44 1.68 -8.15
N GLY A 153 -4.28 2.31 -7.95
CA GLY A 153 -3.75 3.30 -8.89
C GLY A 153 -4.57 4.60 -8.92
N LEU A 154 -5.38 4.85 -7.89
CA LEU A 154 -6.19 6.06 -7.76
C LEU A 154 -5.28 7.30 -7.69
N ARG A 155 -5.57 8.30 -8.53
CA ARG A 155 -4.94 9.64 -8.44
C ARG A 155 -5.85 10.63 -7.72
N ALA A 156 -7.15 10.40 -7.77
CA ALA A 156 -8.15 11.12 -6.99
C ALA A 156 -8.17 10.62 -5.53
N THR A 157 -8.74 11.43 -4.65
CA THR A 157 -8.86 11.13 -3.22
C THR A 157 -10.28 10.76 -2.80
N ARG A 158 -11.01 10.11 -3.72
CA ARG A 158 -12.39 9.66 -3.52
C ARG A 158 -12.62 8.34 -4.23
N VAL A 159 -13.32 7.43 -3.57
CA VAL A 159 -13.82 6.18 -4.18
C VAL A 159 -15.23 5.88 -3.66
N CYS A 160 -16.08 5.35 -4.53
CA CYS A 160 -17.36 4.76 -4.13
C CYS A 160 -17.21 3.24 -4.15
N VAL A 161 -17.60 2.59 -3.05
CA VAL A 161 -17.64 1.14 -2.90
C VAL A 161 -19.09 0.70 -2.83
N SER A 162 -19.52 -0.22 -3.70
CA SER A 162 -20.90 -0.71 -3.76
C SER A 162 -20.98 -2.23 -3.74
N GLU A 163 -22.20 -2.78 -3.78
CA GLU A 163 -22.47 -4.23 -3.68
C GLU A 163 -21.99 -4.85 -2.35
N LEU A 164 -22.03 -4.06 -1.27
CA LEU A 164 -21.71 -4.56 0.07
C LEU A 164 -22.92 -5.30 0.67
N GLN A 165 -22.67 -6.27 1.54
CA GLN A 165 -23.74 -6.94 2.28
C GLN A 165 -24.34 -5.97 3.30
N ALA A 166 -25.66 -5.94 3.43
CA ALA A 166 -26.35 -5.12 4.43
C ALA A 166 -26.03 -5.57 5.86
N HIS A 167 -26.11 -4.66 6.84
CA HIS A 167 -25.89 -4.94 8.27
C HIS A 167 -24.54 -5.59 8.60
N THR A 168 -23.56 -5.39 7.74
CA THR A 168 -22.28 -6.09 7.87
C THR A 168 -21.15 -5.11 8.13
N ARG A 169 -20.23 -5.50 9.01
CA ARG A 169 -19.11 -4.66 9.42
C ARG A 169 -17.96 -4.79 8.43
N TYR A 170 -17.60 -3.68 7.82
CA TYR A 170 -16.48 -3.57 6.91
C TYR A 170 -15.39 -2.68 7.50
N THR A 171 -14.14 -3.02 7.18
CA THR A 171 -12.97 -2.17 7.42
C THR A 171 -12.32 -1.85 6.09
N PHE A 172 -12.25 -0.56 5.77
CA PHE A 172 -11.57 -0.05 4.59
C PHE A 172 -10.23 0.55 5.01
N THR A 173 -9.17 0.22 4.29
CA THR A 173 -7.83 0.76 4.51
C THR A 173 -7.33 1.43 3.25
N ILE A 174 -7.06 2.72 3.31
CA ILE A 174 -6.57 3.52 2.19
C ILE A 174 -5.06 3.61 2.34
N LEU A 175 -4.32 3.15 1.34
CA LEU A 175 -2.85 3.18 1.31
C LEU A 175 -2.38 4.23 0.32
N ALA A 176 -1.44 5.08 0.72
CA ALA A 176 -0.69 5.95 -0.18
C ALA A 176 0.58 5.24 -0.68
N ARG A 177 0.88 5.33 -1.98
CA ARG A 177 2.02 4.68 -2.62
C ARG A 177 2.73 5.62 -3.58
N ASN A 178 4.02 5.42 -3.79
CA ASN A 178 4.80 6.03 -4.88
C ASN A 178 5.77 4.98 -5.47
N GLY A 179 6.63 5.40 -6.41
CA GLY A 179 7.59 4.54 -7.10
C GLY A 179 8.59 3.76 -6.22
N VAL A 180 8.69 4.07 -4.92
CA VAL A 180 9.51 3.33 -3.94
C VAL A 180 8.72 2.54 -2.89
N SER A 181 7.41 2.51 -2.99
CA SER A 181 6.56 1.73 -2.09
C SER A 181 6.50 0.22 -2.42
N GLN A 182 7.19 -0.28 -3.47
CA GLN A 182 7.04 -1.66 -3.96
C GLN A 182 7.94 -2.71 -3.27
N GLY A 183 9.02 -2.29 -2.58
CA GLY A 183 10.05 -3.21 -2.10
C GLY A 183 10.05 -3.56 -0.61
N HIS A 184 9.20 -2.97 0.22
CA HIS A 184 9.37 -3.05 1.67
C HIS A 184 8.06 -3.20 2.43
N SER A 185 8.06 -4.08 3.44
CA SER A 185 7.02 -4.31 4.47
C SER A 185 6.70 -3.10 5.35
N ALA A 186 6.99 -1.88 4.88
CA ALA A 186 6.65 -0.60 5.50
C ALA A 186 5.16 -0.24 5.35
N GLY A 187 4.29 -1.25 5.32
CA GLY A 187 2.84 -1.11 5.18
C GLY A 187 2.14 -0.55 6.42
N ALA A 188 2.82 -0.53 7.58
CA ALA A 188 2.23 -0.10 8.83
C ALA A 188 2.15 1.44 9.03
N GLY A 189 2.74 2.25 8.13
CA GLY A 189 2.82 3.72 8.31
C GLY A 189 2.29 4.57 7.16
N GLN A 190 1.76 3.96 6.11
CA GLN A 190 1.33 4.65 4.87
C GLN A 190 -0.16 4.54 4.63
N SER A 191 -0.93 4.15 5.64
CA SER A 191 -2.35 3.88 5.51
C SER A 191 -3.18 4.53 6.61
N VAL A 192 -4.44 4.75 6.30
CA VAL A 192 -5.49 5.18 7.22
C VAL A 192 -6.69 4.25 7.02
N SER A 193 -7.36 3.87 8.11
CA SER A 193 -8.49 2.95 8.04
C SER A 193 -9.73 3.51 8.71
N VAL A 194 -10.87 3.01 8.27
CA VAL A 194 -12.18 3.25 8.88
C VAL A 194 -12.95 1.94 8.96
N THR A 195 -13.65 1.74 10.08
CA THR A 195 -14.56 0.61 10.27
C THR A 195 -15.97 1.14 10.39
N LEU A 196 -16.89 0.57 9.61
CA LEU A 196 -18.29 0.97 9.54
C LEU A 196 -19.19 -0.24 9.36
N THR A 197 -20.49 -0.05 9.56
CA THR A 197 -21.51 -1.05 9.27
C THR A 197 -22.44 -0.50 8.19
N THR A 198 -22.73 -1.29 7.18
CA THR A 198 -23.68 -0.97 6.11
C THR A 198 -25.13 -1.08 6.61
N ASN A 199 -26.03 -0.33 5.99
CA ASN A 199 -27.45 -0.32 6.35
C ASN A 199 -28.25 -1.30 5.45
N GLN A 200 -29.55 -1.44 5.71
CA GLN A 200 -30.47 -2.15 4.82
C GLN A 200 -30.61 -1.40 3.49
N ALA A 201 -30.60 -2.12 2.36
CA ALA A 201 -31.10 -1.58 1.11
C ALA A 201 -32.63 -1.51 1.19
N GLY A 202 -33.22 -0.36 0.84
CA GLY A 202 -34.67 -0.27 0.78
C GLY A 202 -35.20 -1.23 -0.29
N GLU A 203 -35.93 -2.27 0.11
CA GLU A 203 -36.71 -3.04 -0.86
C GLU A 203 -37.85 -2.15 -1.38
N PHE A 204 -37.85 -1.85 -2.68
CA PHE A 204 -39.01 -1.29 -3.34
C PHE A 204 -40.09 -2.38 -3.37
N VAL A 205 -41.09 -2.25 -2.48
CA VAL A 205 -42.32 -3.08 -2.46
C VAL A 205 -43.35 -2.53 -3.43
#